data_AF-A0A0W8C5Z2-F1
#
_entry.id   AF-A0A0W8C5Z2-F1
#
_cell.length_a   1.000
_cell.length_b   1.000
_cell.length_c   1.000
_cell.angle_alpha   90.00
_cell.angle_beta   90.00
_cell.angle_gamma   90.00
#
_symmetry.space_group_name_H-M   'P 1'
#
loop_
_entity.id
_entity.type
_entity.pdbx_description
1 polymer ?
#
loop_
_entity_poly.entity_id
_entity_poly.type
_entity_poly.pdbx_seq_one_letter_code
_entity_poly.pdbx_strand_id
1 'polypeptide(L)'
;MSDQMTYRFLGNTGLLVSKLSLGSWIDVSDKYTVDAWYDMMKLAFERGVNFFDSAEAYGGGLAEKNMGAAIKKGTTEGTWSREDLVITTKIFFGTKDIMTKSGPNEQD
;
A
#
# COMPACT_ATOMS: atom_id res chain seq x y z
N MET A 1 21.74 7.63 -18.80
CA MET A 1 21.43 6.26 -18.33
C MET A 1 20.08 6.34 -17.64
N SER A 2 19.14 5.46 -17.97
CA SER A 2 17.90 5.34 -17.21
C SER A 2 18.25 4.56 -15.94
N ASP A 3 18.43 5.23 -14.81
CA ASP A 3 18.69 4.53 -13.55
C ASP A 3 17.47 3.66 -13.20
N GLN A 4 17.65 2.35 -13.27
CA GLN A 4 16.66 1.36 -12.82
C GLN A 4 16.50 1.43 -11.29
N MET A 5 15.36 0.96 -10.78
CA MET A 5 15.11 0.91 -9.34
C MET A 5 16.23 0.14 -8.61
N THR A 6 16.81 0.78 -7.61
CA THR A 6 17.75 0.13 -6.69
C THR A 6 17.02 -0.41 -5.47
N TYR A 7 17.54 -1.49 -4.88
CA TYR A 7 16.99 -2.11 -3.69
C TYR A 7 17.97 -2.03 -2.52
N ARG A 8 17.45 -2.12 -1.29
CA ARG A 8 18.25 -2.14 -0.06
C ARG A 8 17.63 -3.08 0.97
N PHE A 9 18.46 -3.60 1.87
CA PHE A 9 17.96 -4.34 3.03
C PHE A 9 17.20 -3.41 3.97
N LEU A 10 16.09 -3.90 4.52
CA LEU A 10 15.34 -3.19 5.54
C LEU A 10 16.08 -3.30 6.88
N GLY A 11 16.92 -2.32 7.19
CA GLY A 11 17.77 -2.34 8.37
C GLY A 11 18.77 -3.50 8.32
N ASN A 12 18.91 -4.21 9.44
CA ASN A 12 19.80 -5.39 9.56
C ASN A 12 19.08 -6.72 9.22
N THR A 13 17.96 -6.66 8.50
CA THR A 13 17.21 -7.85 8.10
C THR A 13 17.66 -8.36 6.72
N GLY A 14 17.27 -9.59 6.37
CA GLY A 14 17.45 -10.11 5.01
C GLY A 14 16.39 -9.65 4.00
N LEU A 15 15.40 -8.84 4.42
CA LEU A 15 14.31 -8.42 3.55
C LEU A 15 14.77 -7.30 2.62
N LEU A 16 14.71 -7.56 1.31
CA LEU A 16 15.09 -6.61 0.29
C LEU A 16 13.88 -5.78 -0.17
N VAL A 17 13.96 -4.46 -0.02
CA VAL A 17 12.90 -3.53 -0.44
C VAL A 17 13.43 -2.53 -1.46
N SER A 18 12.55 -2.14 -2.38
CA SER A 18 12.77 -1.04 -3.32
C SER A 18 13.11 0.24 -2.55
N LYS A 19 14.01 1.06 -3.12
CA LYS A 19 14.50 2.29 -2.46
C LYS A 19 13.39 3.31 -2.24
N LEU A 20 12.36 3.30 -3.08
CA LEU A 20 11.12 4.05 -2.93
C LEU A 20 9.97 3.08 -2.66
N SER A 21 9.06 3.47 -1.77
CA SER A 21 7.77 2.78 -1.56
C SER A 21 6.62 3.61 -2.09
N LEU A 22 5.52 2.93 -2.43
CA LEU A 22 4.24 3.58 -2.71
C LEU A 22 3.38 3.57 -1.45
N GLY A 23 3.19 4.74 -0.85
CA GLY A 23 2.30 4.92 0.30
C GLY A 23 0.85 5.13 -0.12
N SER A 24 -0.09 4.65 0.70
CA SER A 24 -1.52 4.70 0.42
C SER A 24 -2.30 5.78 1.15
N TRP A 25 -1.60 6.75 1.75
CA TRP A 25 -2.29 7.84 2.44
C TRP A 25 -3.02 8.74 1.44
N ILE A 26 -4.34 8.70 1.50
CA ILE A 26 -5.28 9.47 0.69
C ILE A 26 -6.46 9.91 1.54
N ASP A 27 -7.18 10.93 1.05
CA ASP A 27 -8.51 11.27 1.56
C ASP A 27 -9.57 10.28 1.03
N VAL A 28 -10.81 10.41 1.49
CA VAL A 28 -11.94 9.65 0.92
C VAL A 28 -12.46 10.36 -0.32
N SER A 29 -12.50 9.67 -1.46
CA SER A 29 -13.03 10.20 -2.73
C SER A 29 -13.49 9.07 -3.65
N ASP A 30 -14.57 9.31 -4.40
CA ASP A 30 -15.09 8.39 -5.43
C ASP A 30 -14.10 8.11 -6.56
N LYS A 31 -13.08 8.97 -6.71
CA LYS A 31 -12.01 8.79 -7.70
C LYS A 31 -11.05 7.65 -7.34
N TYR A 32 -11.01 7.24 -6.08
CA TYR A 32 -10.15 6.16 -5.61
C TYR A 32 -10.87 4.82 -5.83
N THR A 33 -10.97 4.43 -7.09
CA THR A 33 -11.53 3.14 -7.50
C THR A 33 -10.47 2.04 -7.45
N VAL A 34 -10.90 0.78 -7.42
CA VAL A 34 -10.00 -0.38 -7.51
C VAL A 34 -9.14 -0.32 -8.78
N ASP A 35 -9.69 0.13 -9.90
CA ASP A 35 -8.96 0.23 -11.16
C ASP A 35 -7.89 1.33 -11.12
N ALA A 36 -8.21 2.51 -10.56
CA ALA A 36 -7.23 3.57 -10.39
C ALA A 36 -6.08 3.13 -9.46
N TRP A 37 -6.40 2.40 -8.40
CA TRP A 37 -5.42 1.80 -7.50
C TRP A 37 -4.55 0.76 -8.21
N TYR A 38 -5.17 -0.11 -9.00
CA TYR A 38 -4.46 -1.12 -9.78
C TYR A 38 -3.50 -0.50 -10.79
N ASP A 39 -3.94 0.49 -11.57
CA ASP A 39 -3.12 1.15 -12.58
C ASP A 39 -1.92 1.87 -11.93
N MET A 40 -2.15 2.53 -10.78
CA MET A 40 -1.09 3.18 -10.01
C MET A 40 -0.07 2.19 -9.46
N MET A 41 -0.54 1.09 -8.84
CA MET A 41 0.33 0.04 -8.31
C MET A 41 1.10 -0.68 -9.41
N LYS A 42 0.46 -0.95 -10.55
CA LYS A 42 1.07 -1.54 -11.73
C LYS A 42 2.16 -0.67 -12.32
N LEU A 43 1.90 0.63 -12.47
CA LEU A 43 2.92 1.56 -12.93
C LEU A 43 4.13 1.56 -11.97
N ALA A 44 3.90 1.57 -10.66
CA ALA A 44 4.99 1.50 -9.69
C ALA A 44 5.77 0.18 -9.78
N PHE A 45 5.07 -0.94 -9.90
CA PHE A 45 5.64 -2.28 -10.00
C PHE A 45 6.48 -2.46 -11.28
N GLU A 46 5.98 -2.02 -12.44
CA GLU A 46 6.70 -2.04 -13.72
C GLU A 46 7.97 -1.17 -13.68
N ARG A 47 8.06 -0.22 -12.74
CA ARG A 47 9.26 0.59 -12.47
C ARG A 47 10.12 0.02 -11.33
N GLY A 48 9.82 -1.18 -10.85
CA GLY A 48 10.61 -1.92 -9.86
C GLY A 48 10.19 -1.72 -8.41
N VAL A 49 9.11 -1.00 -8.12
CA VAL A 49 8.60 -0.89 -6.74
C VAL A 49 8.02 -2.22 -6.30
N ASN A 50 8.58 -2.78 -5.23
CA ASN A 50 8.02 -3.95 -4.53
C ASN A 50 7.41 -3.59 -3.17
N PHE A 51 7.57 -2.35 -2.69
CA PHE A 51 7.23 -1.97 -1.32
C PHE A 51 6.02 -1.03 -1.30
N PHE A 52 4.92 -1.50 -0.73
CA PHE A 52 3.63 -0.81 -0.66
C PHE A 52 3.20 -0.65 0.80
N ASP A 53 2.83 0.57 1.18
CA ASP A 53 2.57 0.93 2.58
C ASP A 53 1.13 1.41 2.78
N SER A 54 0.49 0.97 3.86
CA SER A 54 -0.87 1.33 4.24
C SER A 54 -1.06 1.52 5.76
N ALA A 55 -2.25 1.90 6.18
CA ALA A 55 -2.67 1.94 7.58
C ALA A 55 -4.19 1.81 7.68
N GLU A 56 -4.70 1.30 8.80
CA GLU A 56 -6.14 1.14 9.02
C GLU A 56 -6.89 2.48 8.92
N ALA A 57 -6.28 3.59 9.38
CA ALA A 57 -6.85 4.93 9.35
C ALA A 57 -6.96 5.54 7.95
N TYR A 58 -6.15 5.10 6.98
CA TYR A 58 -6.02 5.81 5.70
C TYR A 58 -7.33 5.73 4.89
N GLY A 59 -7.91 6.89 4.60
CA GLY A 59 -9.24 7.00 4.00
C GLY A 59 -10.33 6.27 4.80
N GLY A 60 -10.22 6.19 6.13
CA GLY A 60 -11.17 5.43 6.96
C GLY A 60 -11.24 3.94 6.59
N GLY A 61 -10.09 3.34 6.22
CA GLY A 61 -9.98 1.95 5.77
C GLY A 61 -10.27 1.74 4.27
N LEU A 62 -10.64 2.79 3.52
CA LEU A 62 -10.83 2.71 2.07
C LEU A 62 -9.53 2.34 1.35
N ALA A 63 -8.38 2.86 1.83
CA ALA A 63 -7.09 2.58 1.23
C ALA A 63 -6.75 1.09 1.24
N GLU A 64 -6.93 0.40 2.37
CA GLU A 64 -6.67 -1.05 2.47
C GLU A 64 -7.66 -1.88 1.63
N LYS A 65 -8.94 -1.49 1.60
CA LYS A 65 -9.95 -2.16 0.75
C LYS A 65 -9.57 -2.08 -0.73
N ASN A 66 -9.21 -0.89 -1.20
CA ASN A 66 -8.84 -0.68 -2.59
C ASN A 66 -7.50 -1.34 -2.95
N MET A 67 -6.47 -1.18 -2.11
CA MET A 67 -5.19 -1.85 -2.32
C MET A 67 -5.35 -3.37 -2.35
N GLY A 68 -6.13 -3.96 -1.44
CA GLY A 68 -6.41 -5.39 -1.41
C GLY A 68 -7.12 -5.89 -2.67
N ALA A 69 -8.11 -5.14 -3.17
CA ALA A 69 -8.80 -5.45 -4.42
C ALA A 69 -7.88 -5.31 -5.65
N ALA A 70 -7.02 -4.29 -5.67
CA ALA A 70 -6.03 -4.08 -6.72
C ALA A 70 -4.97 -5.20 -6.75
N ILE A 71 -4.49 -5.64 -5.58
CA ILE A 71 -3.57 -6.78 -5.45
C ILE A 71 -4.22 -8.04 -6.01
N LYS A 72 -5.47 -8.33 -5.63
CA LYS A 72 -6.23 -9.49 -6.13
C LYS A 72 -6.37 -9.46 -7.65
N LYS A 73 -6.69 -8.29 -8.21
CA LYS A 73 -6.76 -8.07 -9.67
C LYS A 73 -5.42 -8.38 -10.32
N GLY A 74 -4.32 -7.79 -9.83
CA GLY A 74 -2.99 -8.03 -10.38
C GLY A 74 -2.50 -9.48 -10.28
N THR A 75 -2.82 -10.19 -9.20
CA THR A 75 -2.54 -11.63 -9.10
C THR A 75 -3.37 -12.46 -10.08
N THR A 76 -4.61 -12.03 -10.38
CA THR A 76 -5.49 -12.71 -11.34
C THR A 76 -5.02 -12.47 -12.79
N GLU A 77 -4.55 -11.25 -13.08
CA GLU A 77 -4.04 -10.86 -14.40
C GLU A 77 -2.58 -11.31 -14.66
N GLY A 78 -1.89 -11.85 -13.64
CA GLY A 78 -0.49 -12.26 -13.75
C GLY A 78 0.50 -11.10 -13.82
N THR A 79 0.12 -9.91 -13.36
CA THR A 79 1.02 -8.74 -13.32
C THR A 79 2.09 -8.91 -12.24
N TRP A 80 1.73 -9.55 -11.12
CA TRP A 80 2.63 -9.94 -10.04
C TRP A 80 2.10 -11.19 -9.33
N SER A 81 2.98 -11.90 -8.65
CA SER A 81 2.65 -12.87 -7.62
C SER A 81 2.53 -12.17 -6.24
N ARG A 82 2.05 -12.88 -5.21
CA ARG A 82 1.99 -12.28 -3.86
C ARG A 82 3.39 -12.07 -3.30
N GLU A 83 4.30 -13.00 -3.58
CA GLU A 83 5.69 -12.99 -3.12
C GLU A 83 6.55 -11.89 -3.74
N ASP A 84 6.12 -11.32 -4.88
CA ASP A 84 6.75 -10.14 -5.46
C ASP A 84 6.53 -8.86 -4.62
N LEU A 85 5.55 -8.86 -3.71
CA LEU A 85 5.12 -7.66 -2.99
C LEU A 85 5.49 -7.71 -1.49
N VAL A 86 6.08 -6.62 -1.02
CA VAL A 86 6.20 -6.28 0.40
C VAL A 86 5.10 -5.29 0.74
N ILE A 87 4.17 -5.71 1.60
CA ILE A 87 3.01 -4.90 1.98
C ILE A 87 3.10 -4.64 3.48
N THR A 88 3.03 -3.38 3.89
CA THR A 88 2.95 -2.97 5.29
C THR A 88 1.60 -2.36 5.61
N THR A 89 1.14 -2.56 6.84
CA THR A 89 0.08 -1.77 7.44
C THR A 89 0.51 -1.27 8.82
N LYS A 90 -0.19 -0.25 9.32
CA LYS A 90 0.05 0.37 10.62
C LYS A 90 -1.24 0.35 11.40
N ILE A 91 -1.14 -0.07 12.66
CA ILE A 91 -2.25 -0.14 13.61
C ILE A 91 -1.99 0.85 14.73
N PHE A 92 -2.98 1.67 15.04
CA PHE A 92 -3.08 2.50 16.24
C PHE A 92 -4.32 3.39 16.10
N PHE A 93 -4.35 4.14 15.00
CA PHE A 93 -5.38 5.10 14.64
C PHE A 93 -6.48 4.40 13.84
N GLY A 94 -7.64 4.20 14.47
CA GLY A 94 -8.77 3.50 13.88
C GLY A 94 -9.41 4.14 12.66
N THR A 95 -10.39 3.43 12.09
CA THR A 95 -11.10 3.84 10.87
C THR A 95 -12.17 4.93 11.10
N LYS A 96 -12.60 5.17 12.34
CA LYS A 96 -13.75 6.02 12.68
C LYS A 96 -13.42 7.52 12.73
N ASP A 97 -12.45 7.93 13.55
CA ASP A 97 -12.06 9.34 13.70
C ASP A 97 -10.60 9.49 14.16
N ILE A 98 -9.73 9.94 13.26
CA ILE A 98 -8.30 10.16 13.54
C ILE A 98 -7.99 11.48 14.25
N MET A 99 -9.00 12.35 14.44
CA MET A 99 -8.84 13.69 15.01
C MET A 99 -9.35 13.79 16.44
N THR A 100 -10.33 12.97 16.85
CA THR A 100 -10.96 13.11 18.18
C THR A 100 -10.95 11.86 19.06
N LYS A 101 -10.93 10.65 18.50
CA LYS A 101 -10.98 9.36 19.22
C LYS A 101 -10.25 8.28 18.45
N SER A 102 -8.94 8.32 18.57
CA SER A 102 -8.03 7.71 17.60
C SER A 102 -7.14 6.66 18.24
N GLY A 103 -7.26 6.41 19.55
CA GLY A 103 -6.55 5.34 20.21
C GLY A 103 -7.11 3.95 19.83
N PRO A 104 -6.29 2.90 19.96
CA PRO A 104 -6.72 1.53 19.68
C PRO A 104 -7.86 1.05 20.60
N ASN A 105 -8.03 1.69 21.77
CA ASN A 105 -9.10 1.37 22.74
C ASN A 105 -10.36 2.24 22.56
N GLU A 106 -10.40 3.13 21.57
CA GLU A 106 -11.48 4.10 21.37
C GLU A 106 -12.40 3.73 20.19
N GLN A 107 -12.28 2.50 19.66
CA GLN A 107 -12.94 2.04 18.45
C GLN A 107 -14.33 1.39 18.67
N ASP A 108 -14.92 1.49 19.86
CA ASP A 108 -16.26 0.97 20.18
C ASP A 108 -17.40 1.68 19.41
#